data_AF-A0A2A2QQD0-F1
#
_entry.id   AF-A0A2A2QQD0-F1
#
_cell.length_a   1.000
_cell.length_b   1.000
_cell.length_c   1.000
_cell.angle_alpha   90.00
_cell.angle_beta   90.00
_cell.angle_gamma   90.00
#
_symmetry.space_group_name_H-M   'P 1'
#
loop_
_entity.id
_entity.type
_entity.pdbx_description
1 polymer ?
#
loop_
_entity_poly.entity_id
_entity_poly.type
_entity_poly.pdbx_seq_one_letter_code
_entity_poly.pdbx_strand_id
1 'polypeptide(L)'
;MLLFLRLLFIAIFTAMLWVTSWASVGQPLGEFIAGPVIRDRWVVATLFDAYFAFIAFFVWVAWKETTLALRVLWFIAIILWGNLAMSLYLLVELFRISRLDELDQVFTRRNPPRLALPVGLALVGVAIYTLGFWSLLK
;
A
#
# COMPACT_ATOMS: atom_id res chain seq x y z
N MET A 1 18.43 0.43 16.37
CA MET A 1 17.94 -0.19 15.12
C MET A 1 16.41 -0.29 15.06
N LEU A 2 15.72 -0.95 16.01
CA LEU A 2 14.25 -1.08 15.96
C LEU A 2 13.50 0.26 15.91
N LEU A 3 13.89 1.22 16.77
CA LEU A 3 13.33 2.58 16.74
C LEU A 3 13.53 3.25 15.38
N PHE A 4 14.74 3.11 14.81
CA PHE A 4 15.05 3.65 13.49
C PHE A 4 14.13 3.08 12.41
N LEU A 5 13.92 1.76 12.38
CA LEU A 5 13.00 1.13 11.41
C LEU A 5 11.56 1.63 11.56
N ARG A 6 11.06 1.77 12.80
CA ARG A 6 9.72 2.33 13.05
C ARG A 6 9.62 3.77 12.54
N LEU A 7 10.59 4.62 12.89
CA LEU A 7 10.62 6.01 12.43
C LEU A 7 10.73 6.11 10.90
N LEU A 8 11.53 5.25 10.28
CA LEU A 8 11.67 5.19 8.83
C LEU A 8 10.32 4.86 8.16
N PHE A 9 9.63 3.81 8.60
CA PHE A 9 8.36 3.44 7.99
C PHE A 9 7.21 4.40 8.34
N ILE A 10 7.27 5.07 9.50
CA ILE A 10 6.36 6.18 9.81
C ILE A 10 6.61 7.32 8.82
N ALA A 11 7.87 7.70 8.59
CA ALA A 11 8.22 8.75 7.65
C ALA A 11 7.81 8.40 6.22
N ILE A 12 8.00 7.16 5.78
CA ILE A 12 7.54 6.69 4.46
C ILE A 12 6.01 6.79 4.37
N PHE A 13 5.29 6.31 5.38
CA PHE A 13 3.82 6.35 5.40
C PHE A 13 3.31 7.79 5.34
N THR A 14 3.84 8.69 6.18
CA THR A 14 3.41 10.10 6.20
C THR A 14 3.81 10.84 4.93
N ALA A 15 4.99 10.57 4.36
CA ALA A 15 5.42 11.17 3.10
C ALA A 15 4.54 10.73 1.93
N MET A 16 4.21 9.44 1.84
CA MET A 16 3.29 8.95 0.79
C MET A 16 1.88 9.52 0.97
N LEU A 17 1.41 9.65 2.21
CA LEU A 17 0.09 10.26 2.49
C LEU A 17 0.08 11.72 2.06
N TRP A 18 1.14 12.47 2.39
CA TRP A 18 1.32 13.86 2.01
C TRP A 18 1.37 14.03 0.48
N VAL A 19 2.28 13.32 -0.19
CA VAL A 19 2.47 13.47 -1.66
C VAL A 19 1.22 13.05 -2.43
N THR A 20 0.55 11.96 -2.00
CA THR A 20 -0.70 11.51 -2.65
C THR A 20 -1.81 12.53 -2.47
N SER A 21 -1.95 13.11 -1.27
CA SER A 21 -2.96 14.14 -1.00
C SER A 21 -2.66 15.43 -1.77
N TRP A 22 -1.41 15.89 -1.74
CA TRP A 22 -0.95 17.06 -2.49
C TRP A 22 -1.19 16.90 -3.99
N ALA A 23 -0.82 15.75 -4.56
CA ALA A 23 -1.07 15.43 -5.96
C ALA A 23 -2.57 15.42 -6.28
N SER A 24 -3.39 14.78 -5.43
CA SER A 24 -4.84 14.65 -5.66
C SER A 24 -5.58 15.99 -5.58
N VAL A 25 -5.11 16.93 -4.75
CA VAL A 25 -5.67 18.30 -4.68
C VAL A 25 -5.23 19.13 -5.88
N GLY A 26 -4.00 18.95 -6.37
CA GLY A 26 -3.48 19.68 -7.53
C GLY A 26 -4.04 19.20 -8.86
N GLN A 27 -4.18 17.89 -9.03
CA GLN A 27 -4.73 17.24 -10.21
C GLN A 27 -5.46 15.95 -9.80
N PRO A 28 -6.79 15.87 -9.98
CA PRO A 28 -7.52 14.64 -9.73
C PRO A 28 -6.96 13.48 -10.55
N LEU A 29 -6.85 12.31 -9.92
CA LEU A 29 -6.26 11.12 -10.55
C LEU A 29 -6.92 10.76 -11.89
N GLY A 30 -8.22 10.97 -12.00
CA GLY A 30 -8.97 10.72 -13.23
C GLY A 30 -8.54 11.60 -14.40
N GLU A 31 -8.28 12.88 -14.16
CA GLU A 31 -7.77 13.81 -15.16
C GLU A 31 -6.35 13.43 -15.59
N PHE A 32 -5.52 12.98 -14.63
CA PHE A 32 -4.18 12.48 -14.94
C PHE A 32 -4.23 11.24 -15.85
N ILE A 33 -5.12 10.29 -15.57
CA ILE A 33 -5.30 9.08 -16.40
C ILE A 33 -5.88 9.39 -17.78
N ALA A 34 -6.78 10.39 -17.89
CA ALA A 34 -7.32 10.83 -19.17
C ALA A 34 -6.33 11.68 -19.98
N GLY A 35 -5.33 12.27 -19.31
CA GLY A 35 -4.34 13.15 -19.92
C GLY A 35 -3.29 12.43 -20.79
N PRO A 36 -2.54 13.18 -21.61
CA PRO A 36 -1.54 12.60 -22.51
C PRO A 36 -0.31 12.06 -21.76
N VAL A 37 0.03 12.63 -20.60
CA VAL A 37 1.25 12.30 -19.82
C VAL A 37 1.28 10.84 -19.36
N ILE A 38 0.13 10.21 -19.11
CA ILE A 38 0.07 8.78 -18.73
C ILE A 38 0.72 7.86 -19.79
N ARG A 39 0.80 8.32 -21.04
CA ARG A 39 1.36 7.57 -22.18
C ARG A 39 2.84 7.82 -22.39
N ASP A 40 3.44 8.73 -21.63
CA ASP A 40 4.87 9.01 -21.72
C ASP A 40 5.67 7.78 -21.30
N ARG A 41 6.74 7.48 -22.07
CA ARG A 41 7.51 6.23 -21.92
C ARG A 41 8.03 6.02 -20.51
N TRP A 42 8.53 7.07 -19.88
CA TRP A 42 9.04 7.00 -18.50
C TRP A 42 7.93 6.84 -17.47
N VAL A 43 6.76 7.46 -17.67
CA VAL A 43 5.60 7.27 -16.78
C VAL A 43 5.18 5.81 -16.80
N VAL A 44 5.02 5.23 -17.99
CA VAL A 44 4.70 3.81 -18.16
C VAL A 44 5.77 2.92 -17.50
N ALA A 45 7.06 3.18 -17.74
CA ALA A 45 8.15 2.40 -17.15
C ALA A 45 8.12 2.45 -15.61
N THR A 46 7.94 3.63 -15.01
CA THR A 46 7.87 3.78 -13.55
C THR A 46 6.62 3.16 -12.94
N LEU A 47 5.49 3.14 -13.66
CA LEU A 47 4.30 2.41 -13.23
C LEU A 47 4.56 0.91 -13.20
N PHE A 48 5.16 0.35 -14.25
CA PHE A 48 5.55 -1.08 -14.25
C PHE A 48 6.51 -1.41 -13.11
N ASP A 49 7.55 -0.59 -12.90
CA ASP A 49 8.51 -0.76 -11.81
C ASP A 49 7.81 -0.79 -10.44
N ALA A 50 6.94 0.20 -10.18
CA ALA A 50 6.18 0.27 -8.94
C ALA A 50 5.24 -0.93 -8.74
N TYR A 51 4.40 -1.25 -9.73
CA TYR A 51 3.42 -2.35 -9.61
C TYR A 51 4.08 -3.73 -9.53
N PHE A 52 5.24 -3.94 -10.19
CA PHE A 52 5.99 -5.18 -10.04
C PHE A 52 6.63 -5.29 -8.65
N ALA A 53 7.14 -4.18 -8.10
CA ALA A 53 7.59 -4.15 -6.71
C ALA A 53 6.45 -4.45 -5.72
N PHE A 54 5.24 -3.94 -5.98
CA PHE A 54 4.05 -4.21 -5.18
C PHE A 54 3.68 -5.69 -5.20
N ILE A 55 3.69 -6.32 -6.38
CA ILE A 55 3.41 -7.76 -6.52
C ILE A 55 4.50 -8.58 -5.82
N ALA A 56 5.78 -8.24 -5.98
CA ALA A 56 6.88 -8.94 -5.33
C ALA A 56 6.75 -8.88 -3.80
N PHE A 57 6.44 -7.70 -3.24
CA PHE A 57 6.17 -7.55 -1.81
C PHE A 57 4.90 -8.30 -1.38
N PHE A 58 3.86 -8.27 -2.21
CA PHE A 58 2.62 -8.99 -1.93
C PHE A 58 2.85 -10.50 -1.82
N VAL A 59 3.74 -11.11 -2.60
CA VAL A 59 4.05 -12.54 -2.46
C VAL A 59 4.51 -12.88 -1.03
N TRP A 60 5.33 -12.01 -0.43
CA TRP A 60 5.75 -12.15 0.97
C TRP A 60 4.59 -11.97 1.95
N VAL A 61 3.74 -10.95 1.75
CA VAL A 61 2.53 -10.76 2.56
C VAL A 61 1.57 -11.95 2.45
N ALA A 62 1.34 -12.45 1.23
CA ALA A 62 0.48 -13.58 0.95
C ALA A 62 1.00 -14.86 1.61
N TRP A 63 2.33 -15.02 1.64
CA TRP A 63 2.95 -16.07 2.43
C TRP A 63 2.68 -15.84 3.93
N LYS A 64 2.89 -14.64 4.50
CA LYS A 64 2.64 -14.43 5.95
C LYS A 64 1.18 -14.65 6.36
N GLU A 65 0.23 -14.28 5.53
CA GLU A 65 -1.21 -14.40 5.83
C GLU A 65 -1.73 -15.84 5.68
N THR A 66 -2.49 -16.28 6.67
CA THR A 66 -2.91 -17.68 6.83
C THR A 66 -4.15 -18.05 6.04
N THR A 67 -5.04 -17.09 5.74
CA THR A 67 -6.30 -17.34 5.04
C THR A 67 -6.34 -16.70 3.66
N LEU A 68 -7.06 -17.33 2.71
CA LEU A 68 -7.22 -16.80 1.35
C LEU A 68 -7.88 -15.41 1.35
N ALA A 69 -8.88 -15.19 2.19
CA ALA A 69 -9.56 -13.90 2.30
C ALA A 69 -8.59 -12.77 2.65
N LEU A 70 -7.67 -12.99 3.60
CA LEU A 70 -6.67 -11.99 3.96
C LEU A 70 -5.69 -11.72 2.83
N ARG A 71 -5.28 -12.76 2.09
CA ARG A 71 -4.42 -12.59 0.91
C ARG A 71 -5.10 -11.72 -0.14
N VAL A 72 -6.37 -11.99 -0.45
CA VAL A 72 -7.13 -11.19 -1.44
C VAL A 72 -7.31 -9.75 -0.96
N LEU A 73 -7.67 -9.54 0.31
CA LEU A 73 -7.86 -8.19 0.83
C LEU A 73 -6.55 -7.39 0.86
N TRP A 74 -5.43 -8.00 1.27
CA TRP A 74 -4.13 -7.35 1.21
C TRP A 74 -3.65 -7.10 -0.21
N PHE A 75 -3.94 -8.00 -1.16
CA PHE A 75 -3.67 -7.77 -2.58
C PHE A 75 -4.39 -6.51 -3.07
N ILE A 76 -5.70 -6.43 -2.83
CA ILE A 76 -6.52 -5.27 -3.21
C ILE A 76 -5.97 -4.01 -2.55
N ALA A 77 -5.69 -4.05 -1.24
CA ALA A 77 -5.14 -2.91 -0.53
C ALA A 77 -3.80 -2.44 -1.12
N ILE A 78 -2.88 -3.36 -1.42
CA ILE A 78 -1.56 -3.02 -1.99
C ILE A 78 -1.69 -2.46 -3.41
N ILE A 79 -2.56 -3.00 -4.26
CA ILE A 79 -2.75 -2.49 -5.63
C ILE A 79 -3.40 -1.10 -5.64
N LEU A 80 -4.33 -0.82 -4.72
CA LEU A 80 -5.03 0.46 -4.64
C LEU A 80 -4.18 1.56 -3.97
N TRP A 81 -3.41 1.20 -2.94
CA TRP A 81 -2.70 2.16 -2.08
C TRP A 81 -1.19 2.17 -2.27
N GLY A 82 -0.62 1.17 -2.95
CA GLY A 82 0.82 1.02 -3.17
C GLY A 82 1.62 1.08 -1.86
N ASN A 83 2.60 1.98 -1.83
CA ASN A 83 3.52 2.15 -0.71
C ASN A 83 2.84 2.56 0.61
N LEU A 84 1.63 3.15 0.59
CA LEU A 84 0.87 3.41 1.82
C LEU A 84 0.48 2.11 2.54
N ALA A 85 -0.09 1.15 1.80
CA ALA A 85 -0.46 -0.15 2.37
C ALA A 85 0.78 -0.95 2.77
N MET A 86 1.85 -0.92 1.96
CA MET A 86 3.09 -1.67 2.24
C MET A 86 3.81 -1.14 3.50
N SER A 87 3.96 0.18 3.62
CA SER A 87 4.57 0.79 4.81
C SER A 87 3.72 0.56 6.06
N LEU A 88 2.39 0.65 5.95
CA LEU A 88 1.49 0.34 7.06
C LEU A 88 1.58 -1.13 7.50
N TYR A 89 1.67 -2.07 6.55
CA TYR A 89 1.87 -3.49 6.85
C TYR A 89 3.16 -3.71 7.64
N LEU A 90 4.27 -3.09 7.21
CA LEU A 90 5.54 -3.19 7.92
C LEU A 90 5.51 -2.51 9.28
N LEU A 91 4.84 -1.37 9.44
CA LEU A 91 4.62 -0.76 10.75
C LEU A 91 3.88 -1.71 11.68
N VAL A 92 2.79 -2.34 11.22
CA VAL A 92 2.05 -3.33 12.02
C VAL A 92 2.95 -4.48 12.44
N GLU A 93 3.79 -5.02 11.55
CA GLU A 93 4.72 -6.09 11.90
C GLU A 93 5.79 -5.63 12.91
N LEU A 94 6.38 -4.43 12.71
CA LEU A 94 7.41 -3.85 13.58
C LEU A 94 6.90 -3.45 14.97
N PHE A 95 5.62 -3.07 15.10
CA PHE A 95 5.00 -2.75 16.39
C PHE A 95 4.52 -3.99 17.15
N ARG A 96 4.50 -5.16 16.51
CA ARG A 96 4.18 -6.43 17.19
C ARG A 96 5.37 -7.09 17.88
N ILE A 97 6.59 -6.65 17.59
CA ILE A 97 7.80 -7.07 18.30
C ILE A 97 8.21 -5.98 19.29
N SER A 98 8.84 -6.36 20.40
CA SER A 98 9.25 -5.39 21.42
C SER A 98 10.75 -5.16 21.43
N ARG A 99 11.52 -6.17 20.99
CA ARG A 99 12.96 -6.17 21.07
C ARG A 99 13.60 -6.45 19.70
N LEU A 100 14.84 -6.01 19.52
CA LEU A 100 15.55 -6.11 18.24
C LEU A 100 15.93 -7.55 17.89
N ASP A 101 16.17 -8.40 18.88
CA ASP A 101 16.44 -9.83 18.73
C ASP A 101 15.25 -10.61 18.15
N GLU A 102 14.05 -10.02 18.16
CA GLU A 102 12.82 -10.58 17.56
C GLU A 102 12.60 -10.10 16.11
N LEU A 103 13.56 -9.39 15.51
CA LEU A 103 13.41 -8.81 14.17
C LEU A 103 13.16 -9.87 13.08
N ASP A 104 13.69 -11.08 13.26
CA ASP A 104 13.43 -12.22 12.38
C ASP A 104 11.92 -12.51 12.25
N GLN A 105 11.15 -12.35 13.33
CA GLN A 105 9.71 -12.58 13.36
C GLN A 105 8.94 -11.61 12.45
N VAL A 106 9.46 -10.40 12.21
CA VAL A 106 8.87 -9.47 11.23
C VAL A 106 8.81 -10.13 9.86
N PHE A 107 9.82 -10.92 9.48
CA PHE A 107 9.89 -11.56 8.18
C PHE A 107 9.26 -12.95 8.16
N THR A 108 9.38 -13.73 9.24
CA THR A 108 9.06 -15.17 9.26
C THR A 108 7.73 -15.52 9.92
N ARG A 109 7.19 -14.65 10.80
CA ARG A 109 5.95 -14.98 11.52
C ARG A 109 4.76 -15.14 10.57
N ARG A 110 4.02 -16.23 10.74
CA ARG A 110 2.68 -16.44 10.16
C ARG A 110 1.64 -15.69 10.98
N ASN A 111 0.86 -14.83 10.35
CA ASN A 111 -0.05 -13.95 11.07
C ASN A 111 -1.38 -14.65 11.43
N PRO A 112 -1.87 -14.48 12.66
CA PRO A 112 -3.24 -14.90 13.00
C PRO A 112 -4.22 -14.04 12.20
N PRO A 113 -5.39 -14.59 11.83
CA PRO A 113 -6.30 -13.90 10.95
C PRO A 113 -6.85 -12.61 11.58
N ARG A 114 -6.62 -11.46 10.94
CA ARG A 114 -7.09 -10.14 11.39
C ARG A 114 -7.63 -9.34 10.21
N LEU A 115 -8.95 -9.33 10.05
CA LEU A 115 -9.63 -8.76 8.88
C LEU A 115 -9.80 -7.24 8.94
N ALA A 116 -9.90 -6.65 10.13
CA ALA A 116 -10.31 -5.25 10.29
C ALA A 116 -9.48 -4.26 9.44
N LEU A 117 -8.15 -4.39 9.50
CA LEU A 117 -7.25 -3.49 8.76
C LEU A 117 -7.32 -3.69 7.24
N PRO A 118 -7.09 -4.89 6.67
CA PRO A 118 -7.13 -5.06 5.22
C PRO A 118 -8.53 -4.85 4.63
N VAL A 119 -9.60 -5.15 5.37
CA VAL A 119 -10.98 -4.80 4.96
C VAL A 119 -11.14 -3.29 4.90
N GLY A 120 -10.76 -2.56 5.96
CA GLY A 120 -10.86 -1.10 6.00
C GLY A 120 -10.10 -0.46 4.84
N LEU A 121 -8.86 -0.89 4.59
CA LEU A 121 -8.06 -0.40 3.46
C LEU A 121 -8.71 -0.71 2.11
N ALA A 122 -9.18 -1.93 1.90
CA ALA A 122 -9.83 -2.32 0.65
C ALA A 122 -11.12 -1.53 0.41
N LEU A 123 -11.98 -1.40 1.41
CA LEU A 123 -13.25 -0.67 1.30
C LEU A 123 -13.02 0.82 1.04
N VAL A 124 -12.13 1.46 1.81
CA VAL A 124 -11.84 2.89 1.61
C VAL A 124 -11.20 3.13 0.25
N GLY A 125 -10.30 2.25 -0.19
CA GLY A 125 -9.70 2.33 -1.52
C GLY A 125 -10.76 2.23 -2.61
N VAL A 126 -11.57 1.17 -2.60
CA VAL A 126 -12.64 0.98 -3.59
C VAL A 126 -13.62 2.15 -3.61
N ALA A 127 -14.00 2.66 -2.44
CA ALA A 127 -14.90 3.82 -2.33
C ALA A 127 -14.28 5.08 -2.98
N ILE A 128 -13.01 5.39 -2.70
CA ILE A 128 -12.34 6.58 -3.25
C ILE A 128 -12.22 6.48 -4.77
N TYR A 129 -11.78 5.33 -5.29
CA TYR A 129 -11.60 5.16 -6.73
C TYR A 129 -12.93 5.15 -7.48
N THR A 130 -13.98 4.56 -6.92
CA THR A 130 -15.31 4.60 -7.55
C THR A 130 -15.88 6.01 -7.54
N LEU A 131 -15.78 6.76 -6.44
CA LEU A 131 -16.21 8.16 -6.37
C LEU A 131 -15.44 9.05 -7.36
N GLY A 132 -14.11 8.89 -7.44
CA GLY A 132 -13.26 9.61 -8.40
C GLY A 132 -13.54 9.25 -9.85
N PHE A 133 -13.92 8.00 -10.13
CA PHE A 133 -14.36 7.59 -11.46
C PHE A 133 -15.69 8.23 -11.85
N TRP A 134 -16.67 8.27 -10.94
CA TRP A 134 -17.96 8.90 -11.19
C TRP A 134 -17.87 10.41 -11.47
N SER A 135 -16.86 11.10 -10.94
CA SER A 135 -16.62 12.51 -11.29
C SER A 135 -16.09 12.72 -12.71
N LEU A 136 -15.53 11.71 -13.37
CA LEU A 136 -15.03 11.80 -14.75
C LEU A 136 -16.13 11.58 -15.81
N LEU A 137 -17.24 10.98 -15.41
CA LEU A 137 -18.38 10.70 -16.30
C LEU A 137 -19.40 11.85 -16.36
N LYS A 138 -19.19 12.91 -15.57
CA LYS A 138 -19.99 14.14 -15.60
C LYS A 138 -19.27 15.20 -16.43
#